data_AF-A0A3M1L0H4-F1
#
_entry.id   AF-A0A3M1L0H4-F1
#
_cell.length_a   1.000
_cell.length_b   1.000
_cell.length_c   1.000
_cell.angle_alpha   90.00
_cell.angle_beta   90.00
_cell.angle_gamma   90.00
#
_symmetry.space_group_name_H-M   'P 1'
#
loop_
_entity.id
_entity.type
_entity.pdbx_description
1 polymer ?
#
loop_
_entity_poly.entity_id
_entity_poly.type
_entity_poly.pdbx_seq_one_letter_code
_entity_poly.pdbx_strand_id
1 'polypeptide(L)'
;MNAVGDVCSQNEVKGAGTVDRLPRIEQDDGQRGNRQDDAADGDHSFDAIERLVRRRVQWIGRLGRLGRPGPHTLAFPARRTPNHPAHTTPERPVPGNATTTRLVVRGDPRYASDSAGAPRAEPSGSGCKMARPVEGFLEAVGGDGPIVILPHDNPDPDSIASAAGLDFLCRRILGKETTISLGGIVARAENKAMLTYLDIGLSPVGEIDFRPPAKVVLVDTQPGRRNNSLPEGITPAAVIDHHPPYADFTGIPFLDLRDYGATASMVAEYLFDAGLEPDGRVATALFYGIAAETQDLGREAKAVDVLVSQRLYPYTNKRRLAKIENARVPAGYFRVFRDAIEHAEIIGKLVICDLGEVTYPDLAAEVADFLLRLEQVQWSAAIGRHGDRLYVSLRTTDRDANAGEVLRKVLGSNSAGGHGMIAGGSVRADAEKAPKAIQRMKERLVRHLGFAEKEPRRLLDSD
;
A
#
# COMPACT_ATOMS: atom_id res chain seq x y z
N MET A 1 62.87 -24.60 -16.23
CA MET A 1 63.77 -23.96 -15.25
C MET A 1 62.98 -22.83 -14.57
N ASN A 2 62.76 -22.69 -13.25
CA ASN A 2 62.78 -23.56 -12.05
C ASN A 2 61.58 -23.09 -11.16
N ALA A 3 60.82 -23.85 -10.35
CA ALA A 3 60.87 -25.23 -9.83
C ALA A 3 61.40 -25.46 -8.39
N VAL A 4 60.94 -24.69 -7.39
CA VAL A 4 60.97 -25.00 -5.93
C VAL A 4 59.74 -24.36 -5.27
N GLY A 5 58.98 -24.95 -4.33
CA GLY A 5 58.97 -26.32 -3.79
C GLY A 5 58.14 -26.39 -2.49
N ASP A 6 57.19 -27.34 -2.39
CA ASP A 6 56.37 -27.60 -1.19
C ASP A 6 57.15 -28.30 -0.07
N VAL A 7 56.77 -28.05 1.20
CA VAL A 7 56.89 -29.03 2.28
C VAL A 7 55.66 -28.99 3.19
N CYS A 8 55.01 -30.14 3.35
CA CYS A 8 53.96 -30.42 4.32
C CYS A 8 54.55 -31.16 5.53
N SER A 9 53.99 -30.98 6.73
CA SER A 9 54.23 -31.88 7.86
C SER A 9 52.95 -32.14 8.66
N GLN A 10 52.80 -33.37 9.11
CA GLN A 10 51.59 -33.93 9.72
C GLN A 10 51.64 -33.87 11.25
N ASN A 11 50.47 -33.98 11.89
CA ASN A 11 50.34 -34.73 13.14
C ASN A 11 48.87 -35.18 13.36
N GLU A 12 48.65 -36.50 13.47
CA GLU A 12 47.41 -37.11 13.96
C GLU A 12 47.53 -37.47 15.44
N VAL A 13 46.48 -37.24 16.24
CA VAL A 13 46.11 -38.12 17.38
C VAL A 13 44.57 -38.22 17.45
N LYS A 14 44.07 -39.37 17.93
CA LYS A 14 42.68 -39.86 17.77
C LYS A 14 41.78 -39.67 19.00
N GLY A 15 40.46 -39.65 18.74
CA GLY A 15 39.38 -40.07 19.67
C GLY A 15 38.56 -38.94 20.31
N ALA A 16 37.34 -39.15 20.79
CA ALA A 16 36.35 -40.23 20.54
C ALA A 16 34.98 -39.84 21.18
N GLY A 17 33.86 -40.19 20.53
CA GLY A 17 32.49 -40.06 21.11
C GLY A 17 31.87 -38.64 21.09
N THR A 18 30.55 -38.46 21.11
CA THR A 18 29.44 -39.41 20.91
C THR A 18 28.24 -38.65 20.32
N VAL A 19 27.39 -39.30 19.52
CA VAL A 19 26.24 -38.66 18.84
C VAL A 19 24.98 -38.85 19.68
N ASP A 20 24.41 -37.76 20.20
CA ASP A 20 23.10 -37.81 20.87
C ASP A 20 21.94 -37.88 19.88
N ARG A 21 21.03 -38.82 20.13
CA ARG A 21 19.84 -39.07 19.31
C ARG A 21 18.60 -38.61 20.06
N LEU A 22 17.74 -37.85 19.37
CA LEU A 22 16.37 -37.59 19.84
C LEU A 22 15.58 -38.92 19.93
N PRO A 23 14.79 -39.13 21.01
CA PRO A 23 14.06 -40.38 21.22
C PRO A 23 12.86 -40.55 20.27
N ARG A 24 12.47 -41.81 20.06
CA ARG A 24 11.37 -42.22 19.17
C ARG A 24 10.01 -42.11 19.85
N ILE A 25 9.00 -41.99 18.98
CA ILE A 25 7.57 -42.17 19.25
C ILE A 25 7.31 -43.61 19.70
N GLU A 26 6.57 -43.78 20.79
CA GLU A 26 5.92 -45.05 21.16
C GLU A 26 4.47 -45.08 20.65
N GLN A 27 4.00 -46.28 20.30
CA GLN A 27 2.63 -46.55 19.86
C GLN A 27 1.83 -47.09 21.04
N ASP A 28 0.54 -46.73 21.15
CA ASP A 28 -0.40 -47.42 22.02
C ASP A 28 -1.75 -47.64 21.31
N ASP A 29 -2.37 -48.78 21.58
CA ASP A 29 -3.52 -49.33 20.86
C ASP A 29 -4.85 -48.93 21.53
N GLY A 30 -5.87 -48.49 20.77
CA GLY A 30 -7.02 -47.82 21.39
C GLY A 30 -8.36 -47.74 20.64
N GLN A 31 -8.87 -48.87 20.13
CA GLN A 31 -10.31 -49.14 19.84
C GLN A 31 -11.10 -48.25 18.83
N ARG A 32 -12.10 -48.88 18.21
CA ARG A 32 -12.94 -48.32 17.12
C ARG A 32 -14.28 -47.81 17.64
N GLY A 33 -14.76 -46.67 17.13
CA GLY A 33 -16.12 -46.17 17.32
C GLY A 33 -16.70 -45.64 16.01
N ASN A 34 -17.75 -46.29 15.49
CA ASN A 34 -18.37 -46.00 14.20
C ASN A 34 -19.56 -45.02 14.37
N ARG A 35 -19.71 -44.01 13.50
CA ARG A 35 -20.98 -43.28 13.27
C ARG A 35 -20.94 -42.47 11.96
N GLN A 36 -22.12 -42.36 11.34
CA GLN A 36 -22.32 -42.04 9.92
C GLN A 36 -22.49 -40.55 9.62
N ASP A 37 -22.37 -40.22 8.34
CA ASP A 37 -22.64 -38.92 7.72
C ASP A 37 -24.12 -38.52 7.75
N ASP A 38 -24.39 -37.23 7.61
CA ASP A 38 -25.63 -36.69 7.02
C ASP A 38 -25.29 -35.42 6.21
N ALA A 39 -25.90 -35.27 5.04
CA ALA A 39 -25.65 -34.16 4.11
C ALA A 39 -26.96 -33.73 3.42
N ALA A 40 -27.27 -32.44 3.42
CA ALA A 40 -28.35 -31.84 2.65
C ALA A 40 -28.16 -30.34 2.42
N ASP A 41 -28.94 -29.82 1.45
CA ASP A 41 -29.28 -28.43 1.15
C ASP A 41 -28.24 -27.49 0.51
N GLY A 42 -28.44 -27.30 -0.82
CA GLY A 42 -28.01 -26.12 -1.54
C GLY A 42 -28.51 -26.08 -2.98
N ASP A 43 -29.56 -25.28 -3.27
CA ASP A 43 -29.85 -24.80 -4.63
C ASP A 43 -30.79 -23.56 -4.68
N HIS A 44 -30.28 -22.37 -4.33
CA HIS A 44 -31.04 -21.10 -4.41
C HIS A 44 -30.26 -19.89 -4.98
N SER A 45 -29.06 -20.07 -5.53
CA SER A 45 -28.19 -18.93 -5.91
C SER A 45 -28.32 -18.46 -7.37
N PHE A 46 -28.70 -19.34 -8.31
CA PHE A 46 -28.64 -19.03 -9.75
C PHE A 46 -29.69 -18.01 -10.20
N ASP A 47 -30.91 -18.18 -9.72
CA ASP A 47 -32.09 -17.39 -10.11
C ASP A 47 -32.00 -15.90 -9.67
N ALA A 48 -31.24 -15.63 -8.61
CA ALA A 48 -30.96 -14.27 -8.15
C ALA A 48 -29.98 -13.54 -9.09
N ILE A 49 -29.00 -14.26 -9.65
CA ILE A 49 -27.95 -13.71 -10.50
C ILE A 49 -28.54 -13.27 -11.85
N GLU A 50 -29.40 -14.08 -12.48
CA GLU A 50 -29.96 -13.75 -13.79
C GLU A 50 -30.86 -12.50 -13.75
N ARG A 51 -31.63 -12.33 -12.65
CA ARG A 51 -32.45 -11.13 -12.41
C ARG A 51 -31.61 -9.86 -12.21
N LEU A 52 -30.39 -9.99 -11.69
CA LEU A 52 -29.45 -8.86 -11.52
C LEU A 52 -28.87 -8.42 -12.88
N VAL A 53 -28.45 -9.38 -13.71
CA VAL A 53 -27.88 -9.13 -15.05
C VAL A 53 -28.87 -8.39 -15.96
N ARG A 54 -30.14 -8.83 -16.00
CA ARG A 54 -31.18 -8.21 -16.83
C ARG A 54 -31.48 -6.74 -16.46
N ARG A 55 -31.32 -6.36 -15.18
CA ARG A 55 -31.46 -4.95 -14.74
C ARG A 55 -30.25 -4.08 -15.11
N ARG A 56 -29.03 -4.65 -15.15
CA ARG A 56 -27.77 -3.93 -15.48
C ARG A 56 -27.75 -3.44 -16.95
N VAL A 57 -28.26 -4.26 -17.89
CA VAL A 57 -28.34 -3.90 -19.33
C VAL A 57 -29.24 -2.69 -19.58
N GLN A 58 -30.34 -2.54 -18.84
CA GLN A 58 -31.28 -1.41 -18.98
C GLN A 58 -30.75 -0.09 -18.40
N TRP A 59 -29.69 -0.10 -17.59
CA TRP A 59 -29.06 1.11 -17.06
C TRP A 59 -27.99 1.64 -18.01
N ILE A 60 -27.14 0.77 -18.55
CA ILE A 60 -26.14 1.11 -19.58
C ILE A 60 -26.82 1.76 -20.82
N GLY A 61 -28.00 1.29 -21.21
CA GLY A 61 -28.80 1.86 -22.30
C GLY A 61 -29.39 3.27 -22.04
N ARG A 62 -29.24 3.84 -20.84
CA ARG A 62 -29.62 5.24 -20.53
C ARG A 62 -28.45 6.22 -20.68
N LEU A 63 -27.22 5.80 -20.40
CA LEU A 63 -26.01 6.62 -20.63
C LEU A 63 -25.69 6.76 -22.12
N GLY A 64 -25.93 5.73 -22.93
CA GLY A 64 -25.67 5.72 -24.38
C GLY A 64 -26.60 6.56 -25.27
N ARG A 65 -27.27 7.59 -24.75
CA ARG A 65 -28.17 8.49 -25.51
C ARG A 65 -27.67 9.93 -25.67
N LEU A 66 -26.39 10.18 -25.40
CA LEU A 66 -25.70 11.41 -25.75
C LEU A 66 -24.54 11.08 -26.69
N GLY A 67 -24.53 11.69 -27.89
CA GLY A 67 -23.43 11.58 -28.86
C GLY A 67 -23.42 10.34 -29.76
N ARG A 68 -23.92 10.48 -31.00
CA ARG A 68 -23.53 9.62 -32.13
C ARG A 68 -23.13 10.48 -33.34
N PRO A 69 -21.87 10.47 -33.78
CA PRO A 69 -21.49 10.88 -35.14
C PRO A 69 -21.93 9.80 -36.15
N GLY A 70 -22.14 10.20 -37.40
CA GLY A 70 -22.53 9.30 -38.50
C GLY A 70 -21.40 8.37 -38.98
N PRO A 71 -21.74 7.33 -39.79
CA PRO A 71 -20.77 6.34 -40.22
C PRO A 71 -19.91 6.83 -41.39
N HIS A 72 -18.58 6.76 -41.23
CA HIS A 72 -17.65 6.82 -42.35
C HIS A 72 -17.04 5.44 -42.60
N THR A 73 -17.18 4.99 -43.85
CA THR A 73 -16.80 3.66 -44.33
C THR A 73 -15.29 3.59 -44.59
N LEU A 74 -14.58 2.66 -43.94
CA LEU A 74 -13.22 2.25 -44.34
C LEU A 74 -13.12 0.73 -44.34
N ALA A 75 -12.60 0.18 -45.45
CA ALA A 75 -12.51 -1.25 -45.70
C ALA A 75 -11.12 -1.79 -45.34
N PHE A 76 -11.08 -3.02 -44.82
CA PHE A 76 -9.84 -3.80 -44.62
C PHE A 76 -9.85 -5.04 -45.53
N PRO A 77 -8.75 -5.36 -46.24
CA PRO A 77 -8.62 -6.60 -47.00
C PRO A 77 -8.31 -7.81 -46.10
N ALA A 78 -8.67 -8.99 -46.59
CA ALA A 78 -8.78 -10.22 -45.79
C ALA A 78 -7.46 -10.95 -45.50
N ARG A 79 -7.45 -11.73 -44.41
CA ARG A 79 -6.42 -12.75 -44.11
C ARG A 79 -6.55 -13.96 -45.04
N ARG A 80 -5.42 -14.59 -45.39
CA ARG A 80 -5.38 -15.96 -45.95
C ARG A 80 -4.87 -16.94 -44.90
N THR A 81 -5.53 -18.10 -44.80
CA THR A 81 -5.03 -19.33 -44.16
C THR A 81 -4.63 -20.35 -45.23
N PRO A 82 -3.78 -21.33 -44.90
CA PRO A 82 -4.14 -22.71 -45.26
C PRO A 82 -3.76 -23.81 -44.24
N ASN A 83 -4.75 -24.65 -43.92
CA ASN A 83 -4.78 -26.11 -43.68
C ASN A 83 -3.53 -26.90 -43.20
N HIS A 84 -3.65 -27.50 -42.00
CA HIS A 84 -3.66 -28.94 -41.66
C HIS A 84 -3.01 -30.01 -42.59
N PRO A 85 -2.43 -31.09 -42.02
CA PRO A 85 -3.25 -32.25 -41.57
C PRO A 85 -2.92 -32.82 -40.17
N ALA A 86 -3.62 -33.89 -39.79
CA ALA A 86 -3.65 -34.49 -38.45
C ALA A 86 -3.05 -35.91 -38.40
N HIS A 87 -2.78 -36.42 -37.20
CA HIS A 87 -2.55 -37.84 -36.93
C HIS A 87 -3.31 -38.30 -35.66
N THR A 88 -3.73 -39.56 -35.66
CA THR A 88 -4.71 -40.12 -34.71
C THR A 88 -4.19 -41.37 -33.99
N THR A 89 -4.25 -41.37 -32.64
CA THR A 89 -4.50 -42.54 -31.73
C THR A 89 -3.52 -43.74 -31.74
N PRO A 90 -3.36 -44.56 -30.65
CA PRO A 90 -4.38 -44.91 -29.65
C PRO A 90 -3.99 -44.87 -28.15
N GLU A 91 -4.98 -45.17 -27.29
CA GLU A 91 -4.92 -45.15 -25.81
C GLU A 91 -4.60 -46.51 -25.15
N ARG A 92 -4.30 -46.42 -23.82
CA ARG A 92 -4.50 -47.37 -22.69
C ARG A 92 -3.26 -48.06 -22.12
N PRO A 93 -3.23 -48.45 -20.81
CA PRO A 93 -4.12 -48.09 -19.68
C PRO A 93 -3.38 -47.54 -18.42
N VAL A 94 -4.14 -47.22 -17.36
CA VAL A 94 -3.71 -46.64 -16.06
C VAL A 94 -3.49 -47.75 -14.99
N PRO A 95 -2.48 -47.63 -14.11
CA PRO A 95 -2.70 -47.32 -12.67
C PRO A 95 -1.64 -46.30 -12.14
N GLY A 96 -1.77 -45.62 -11.00
CA GLY A 96 -2.82 -45.51 -9.98
C GLY A 96 -2.30 -44.66 -8.79
N ASN A 97 -3.21 -44.12 -7.96
CA ASN A 97 -3.00 -43.46 -6.66
C ASN A 97 -1.95 -42.31 -6.52
N ALA A 98 -2.45 -41.11 -6.23
CA ALA A 98 -1.71 -40.08 -5.48
C ALA A 98 -2.63 -39.39 -4.45
N THR A 99 -2.16 -39.32 -3.21
CA THR A 99 -2.96 -38.96 -2.02
C THR A 99 -3.27 -37.46 -1.93
N THR A 100 -4.53 -37.10 -1.66
CA THR A 100 -4.90 -35.71 -1.28
C THR A 100 -4.93 -35.57 0.24
N THR A 101 -3.97 -34.83 0.80
CA THR A 101 -3.94 -34.50 2.23
C THR A 101 -4.95 -33.39 2.55
N ARG A 102 -6.08 -33.74 3.18
CA ARG A 102 -6.97 -32.77 3.85
C ARG A 102 -6.52 -32.59 5.30
N LEU A 103 -6.06 -31.39 5.64
CA LEU A 103 -5.84 -30.98 7.03
C LEU A 103 -7.18 -30.62 7.67
N VAL A 104 -7.60 -31.36 8.69
CA VAL A 104 -8.81 -31.07 9.48
C VAL A 104 -8.38 -30.50 10.82
N VAL A 105 -8.71 -29.23 11.09
CA VAL A 105 -8.57 -28.61 12.41
C VAL A 105 -9.92 -28.73 13.12
N ARG A 106 -9.96 -29.44 14.26
CA ARG A 106 -11.10 -29.40 15.20
C ARG A 106 -10.79 -28.39 16.32
N GLY A 107 -11.80 -27.63 16.72
CA GLY A 107 -11.68 -26.56 17.71
C GLY A 107 -11.86 -26.99 19.17
N ASP A 108 -11.59 -26.05 20.08
CA ASP A 108 -11.86 -26.13 21.52
C ASP A 108 -13.07 -25.23 21.87
N PRO A 109 -14.14 -25.73 22.52
CA PRO A 109 -15.38 -24.96 22.72
C PRO A 109 -15.46 -24.32 24.11
N ARG A 110 -15.29 -23.00 24.21
CA ARG A 110 -15.61 -22.23 25.42
C ARG A 110 -16.34 -20.93 25.07
N TYR A 111 -17.25 -20.53 25.96
CA TYR A 111 -18.28 -19.46 25.83
C TYR A 111 -19.49 -19.80 24.95
N ALA A 112 -20.44 -20.49 25.58
CA ALA A 112 -21.87 -20.28 25.33
C ALA A 112 -22.45 -19.48 26.51
N SER A 113 -23.24 -18.46 26.23
CA SER A 113 -24.12 -17.81 27.21
C SER A 113 -25.35 -17.25 26.49
N ASP A 114 -26.53 -17.63 26.98
CA ASP A 114 -27.82 -17.31 26.36
C ASP A 114 -28.17 -15.81 26.36
N SER A 115 -28.95 -15.39 25.37
CA SER A 115 -30.04 -14.43 25.60
C SER A 115 -31.16 -14.63 24.57
N ALA A 116 -32.40 -14.52 25.05
CA ALA A 116 -33.59 -14.96 24.32
C ALA A 116 -34.06 -13.95 23.24
N GLY A 117 -34.89 -14.43 22.32
CA GLY A 117 -35.33 -13.66 21.16
C GLY A 117 -36.30 -12.51 21.47
N ALA A 118 -36.27 -11.51 20.59
CA ALA A 118 -37.31 -10.50 20.43
C ALA A 118 -37.70 -10.43 18.94
N PRO A 119 -38.98 -10.20 18.59
CA PRO A 119 -39.41 -10.19 17.20
C PRO A 119 -38.87 -8.93 16.49
N ARG A 120 -38.18 -9.12 15.35
CA ARG A 120 -37.82 -8.01 14.46
C ARG A 120 -39.07 -7.50 13.75
N ALA A 121 -39.49 -6.28 14.07
CA ALA A 121 -40.40 -5.53 13.22
C ALA A 121 -39.70 -5.12 11.93
N GLU A 122 -40.32 -5.34 10.78
CA GLU A 122 -39.82 -4.83 9.50
C GLU A 122 -40.08 -3.31 9.39
N PRO A 123 -39.06 -2.49 9.08
CA PRO A 123 -39.27 -1.08 8.78
C PRO A 123 -39.80 -0.92 7.35
N SER A 124 -41.12 -0.76 7.22
CA SER A 124 -41.78 -0.29 6.00
C SER A 124 -41.44 1.18 5.75
N GLY A 125 -40.28 1.43 5.14
CA GLY A 125 -39.78 2.78 4.82
C GLY A 125 -39.43 2.93 3.34
N SER A 126 -39.94 3.98 2.70
CA SER A 126 -39.66 4.32 1.30
C SER A 126 -38.16 4.54 1.09
N GLY A 127 -37.46 3.54 0.54
CA GLY A 127 -36.03 3.57 0.32
C GLY A 127 -35.64 4.49 -0.83
N CYS A 128 -35.36 5.76 -0.53
CA CYS A 128 -34.41 6.52 -1.35
C CYS A 128 -33.08 5.76 -1.29
N LYS A 129 -32.67 5.15 -2.41
CA LYS A 129 -31.37 4.49 -2.48
C LYS A 129 -30.32 5.58 -2.38
N MET A 130 -29.58 5.61 -1.27
CA MET A 130 -28.28 6.28 -1.23
C MET A 130 -27.48 5.76 -2.42
N ALA A 131 -27.13 6.65 -3.34
CA ALA A 131 -26.25 6.31 -4.44
C ALA A 131 -24.93 5.81 -3.85
N ARG A 132 -24.36 4.75 -4.43
CA ARG A 132 -23.05 4.25 -3.95
C ARG A 132 -22.00 5.34 -4.21
N PRO A 133 -20.97 5.52 -3.36
CA PRO A 133 -19.94 6.54 -3.58
C PRO A 133 -19.37 6.53 -5.00
N VAL A 134 -19.17 5.34 -5.59
CA VAL A 134 -18.74 5.18 -6.99
C VAL A 134 -19.69 5.79 -8.02
N GLU A 135 -21.00 5.79 -7.79
CA GLU A 135 -21.98 6.39 -8.71
C GLU A 135 -21.84 7.92 -8.73
N GLY A 136 -21.66 8.55 -7.56
CA GLY A 136 -21.39 9.99 -7.45
C GLY A 136 -20.04 10.41 -8.03
N PHE A 137 -18.98 9.60 -7.81
CA PHE A 137 -17.68 9.80 -8.45
C PHE A 137 -17.79 9.79 -9.98
N LEU A 138 -18.44 8.76 -10.53
CA LEU A 138 -18.63 8.60 -11.97
C LEU A 138 -19.49 9.71 -12.59
N GLU A 139 -20.46 10.26 -11.86
CA GLU A 139 -21.25 11.42 -12.28
C GLU A 139 -20.36 12.68 -12.37
N ALA A 140 -19.57 12.96 -11.33
CA ALA A 140 -18.71 14.14 -11.27
C ALA A 140 -17.62 14.18 -12.38
N VAL A 141 -17.03 13.03 -12.73
CA VAL A 141 -16.02 12.91 -13.81
C VAL A 141 -16.62 12.51 -15.17
N GLY A 142 -17.93 12.28 -15.22
CA GLY A 142 -18.66 11.77 -16.39
C GLY A 142 -18.80 12.77 -17.54
N GLY A 143 -18.84 14.08 -17.26
CA GLY A 143 -18.99 15.14 -18.27
C GLY A 143 -17.79 15.33 -19.20
N ASP A 144 -17.95 16.14 -20.25
CA ASP A 144 -16.91 16.35 -21.29
C ASP A 144 -15.58 16.88 -20.74
N GLY A 145 -14.49 16.50 -21.42
CA GLY A 145 -13.10 16.82 -21.05
C GLY A 145 -12.27 15.58 -20.68
N PRO A 146 -10.93 15.70 -20.68
CA PRO A 146 -10.04 14.65 -20.19
C PRO A 146 -10.15 14.51 -18.66
N ILE A 147 -9.82 13.33 -18.13
CA ILE A 147 -9.72 13.10 -16.69
C ILE A 147 -8.23 13.18 -16.29
N VAL A 148 -7.91 14.01 -15.31
CA VAL A 148 -6.55 14.13 -14.75
C VAL A 148 -6.61 13.69 -13.30
N ILE A 149 -5.87 12.64 -12.95
CA ILE A 149 -5.80 12.11 -11.59
C ILE A 149 -4.53 12.68 -10.96
N LEU A 150 -4.70 13.48 -9.92
CA LEU A 150 -3.65 14.25 -9.27
C LEU A 150 -3.43 13.70 -7.84
N PRO A 151 -2.50 12.74 -7.67
CA PRO A 151 -2.01 12.32 -6.37
C PRO A 151 -1.21 13.46 -5.70
N HIS A 152 -0.76 13.23 -4.46
CA HIS A 152 0.19 14.14 -3.82
C HIS A 152 1.55 14.15 -4.53
N ASP A 153 2.33 15.22 -4.35
CA ASP A 153 3.48 15.52 -5.22
C ASP A 153 4.60 14.48 -5.16
N ASN A 154 4.77 13.80 -4.03
CA ASN A 154 5.84 12.83 -3.80
C ASN A 154 5.21 11.46 -3.48
N PRO A 155 4.51 10.85 -4.46
CA PRO A 155 3.47 9.88 -4.17
C PRO A 155 4.05 8.57 -3.61
N ASP A 156 3.44 8.12 -2.52
CA ASP A 156 3.70 6.86 -1.84
C ASP A 156 2.91 5.69 -2.49
N PRO A 157 3.04 4.45 -1.99
CA PRO A 157 2.30 3.34 -2.56
C PRO A 157 0.77 3.49 -2.51
N ASP A 158 0.19 4.17 -1.52
CA ASP A 158 -1.27 4.34 -1.42
C ASP A 158 -1.77 5.32 -2.48
N SER A 159 -1.10 6.46 -2.60
CA SER A 159 -1.37 7.48 -3.62
C SER A 159 -1.23 6.92 -5.05
N ILE A 160 -0.15 6.18 -5.34
CA ILE A 160 0.07 5.52 -6.64
C ILE A 160 -1.00 4.45 -6.91
N ALA A 161 -1.33 3.62 -5.91
CA ALA A 161 -2.30 2.55 -6.04
C ALA A 161 -3.70 3.08 -6.32
N SER A 162 -4.11 4.09 -5.55
CA SER A 162 -5.40 4.75 -5.65
C SER A 162 -5.57 5.40 -7.02
N ALA A 163 -4.54 6.12 -7.50
CA ALA A 163 -4.56 6.71 -8.83
C ALA A 163 -4.69 5.66 -9.95
N ALA A 164 -3.95 4.56 -9.88
CA ALA A 164 -4.04 3.46 -10.85
C ALA A 164 -5.40 2.73 -10.82
N GLY A 165 -6.00 2.59 -9.64
CA GLY A 165 -7.35 2.03 -9.49
C GLY A 165 -8.44 2.92 -10.09
N LEU A 166 -8.33 4.24 -9.91
CA LEU A 166 -9.25 5.22 -10.50
C LEU A 166 -9.08 5.35 -12.03
N ASP A 167 -7.86 5.28 -12.56
CA ASP A 167 -7.60 5.20 -13.99
C ASP A 167 -8.30 3.96 -14.61
N PHE A 168 -8.12 2.79 -13.99
CA PHE A 168 -8.80 1.56 -14.40
C PHE A 168 -10.32 1.69 -14.34
N LEU A 169 -10.88 2.25 -13.26
CA LEU A 169 -12.32 2.48 -13.11
C LEU A 169 -12.88 3.35 -14.25
N CYS A 170 -12.24 4.49 -14.50
CA CYS A 170 -12.64 5.45 -15.53
C CYS A 170 -12.56 4.84 -16.94
N ARG A 171 -11.44 4.16 -17.28
CA ARG A 171 -11.30 3.46 -18.56
C ARG A 171 -12.36 2.37 -18.75
N ARG A 172 -12.68 1.60 -17.70
CA ARG A 172 -13.61 0.46 -17.77
C ARG A 172 -15.08 0.85 -17.82
N ILE A 173 -15.49 1.90 -17.11
CA ILE A 173 -16.90 2.31 -17.01
C ILE A 173 -17.24 3.44 -17.97
N LEU A 174 -16.37 4.45 -18.11
CA LEU A 174 -16.63 5.63 -18.94
C LEU A 174 -16.02 5.55 -20.34
N GLY A 175 -15.08 4.60 -20.57
CA GLY A 175 -14.37 4.48 -21.84
C GLY A 175 -13.45 5.67 -22.15
N LYS A 176 -13.08 6.44 -21.12
CA LYS A 176 -12.21 7.62 -21.23
C LYS A 176 -10.77 7.27 -20.87
N GLU A 177 -9.83 7.82 -21.64
CA GLU A 177 -8.43 7.91 -21.23
C GLU A 177 -8.30 8.85 -20.02
N THR A 178 -7.38 8.52 -19.11
CA THR A 178 -7.00 9.38 -17.99
C THR A 178 -5.49 9.55 -17.94
N THR A 179 -5.05 10.66 -17.35
CA THR A 179 -3.63 10.95 -17.11
C THR A 179 -3.39 11.02 -15.61
N ILE A 180 -2.51 10.18 -15.09
CA ILE A 180 -2.03 10.31 -13.70
C ILE A 180 -0.86 11.30 -13.69
N SER A 181 -0.97 12.37 -12.91
CA SER A 181 0.06 13.42 -12.84
C SER A 181 1.10 13.18 -11.75
N LEU A 182 2.32 13.68 -11.95
CA LEU A 182 3.38 13.74 -10.94
C LEU A 182 3.82 15.20 -10.75
N GLY A 183 3.65 15.74 -9.54
CA GLY A 183 4.07 17.11 -9.21
C GLY A 183 5.52 17.24 -8.73
N GLY A 184 5.99 16.25 -7.98
CA GLY A 184 7.33 16.18 -7.41
C GLY A 184 8.11 14.97 -7.95
N ILE A 185 8.62 14.12 -7.06
CA ILE A 185 9.47 12.98 -7.42
C ILE A 185 9.02 11.68 -6.78
N VAL A 186 9.22 10.57 -7.49
CA VAL A 186 9.14 9.21 -6.92
C VAL A 186 10.57 8.76 -6.63
N ALA A 187 11.01 8.89 -5.36
CA ALA A 187 12.41 8.65 -4.98
C ALA A 187 12.67 7.23 -4.45
N ARG A 188 11.78 6.71 -3.59
CA ARG A 188 11.86 5.36 -3.01
C ARG A 188 11.97 4.25 -4.06
N ALA A 189 12.75 3.21 -3.74
CA ALA A 189 13.05 2.12 -4.67
C ALA A 189 11.82 1.23 -4.93
N GLU A 190 11.04 1.00 -3.89
CA GLU A 190 9.77 0.28 -3.87
C GLU A 190 8.75 0.97 -4.77
N ASN A 191 8.57 2.29 -4.62
CA ASN A 191 7.64 3.07 -5.46
C ASN A 191 8.08 3.05 -6.93
N LYS A 192 9.38 3.18 -7.23
CA LYS A 192 9.91 3.03 -8.60
C LYS A 192 9.68 1.62 -9.16
N ALA A 193 9.87 0.59 -8.34
CA ALA A 193 9.59 -0.80 -8.69
C ALA A 193 8.09 -1.04 -8.92
N MET A 194 7.22 -0.38 -8.15
CA MET A 194 5.76 -0.41 -8.32
C MET A 194 5.36 0.14 -9.69
N LEU A 195 5.81 1.35 -10.06
CA LEU A 195 5.57 1.92 -11.39
C LEU A 195 6.06 0.98 -12.51
N THR A 196 7.28 0.44 -12.35
CA THR A 196 7.93 -0.42 -13.36
C THR A 196 7.25 -1.79 -13.52
N TYR A 197 6.95 -2.49 -12.43
CA TYR A 197 6.41 -3.86 -12.48
C TYR A 197 4.89 -3.90 -12.69
N LEU A 198 4.19 -2.84 -12.30
CA LEU A 198 2.75 -2.70 -12.50
C LEU A 198 2.38 -1.91 -13.76
N ASP A 199 3.36 -1.28 -14.44
CA ASP A 199 3.19 -0.55 -15.70
C ASP A 199 2.27 0.67 -15.53
N ILE A 200 2.55 1.46 -14.50
CA ILE A 200 1.81 2.67 -14.13
C ILE A 200 2.59 3.87 -14.68
N GLY A 201 2.05 4.52 -15.70
CA GLY A 201 2.60 5.73 -16.28
C GLY A 201 2.20 6.97 -15.47
N LEU A 202 3.18 7.84 -15.18
CA LEU A 202 2.97 9.16 -14.60
C LEU A 202 3.44 10.24 -15.58
N SER A 203 2.68 11.30 -15.75
CA SER A 203 3.05 12.48 -16.54
C SER A 203 3.43 13.65 -15.64
N PRO A 204 4.56 14.35 -15.84
CA PRO A 204 4.90 15.55 -15.08
C PRO A 204 3.77 16.58 -15.14
N VAL A 205 3.37 17.16 -14.00
CA VAL A 205 2.22 18.07 -13.93
C VAL A 205 2.37 19.30 -14.84
N GLY A 206 3.61 19.77 -15.04
CA GLY A 206 3.93 20.88 -15.94
C GLY A 206 3.79 20.57 -17.43
N GLU A 207 3.58 19.30 -17.81
CA GLU A 207 3.33 18.86 -19.19
C GLU A 207 1.83 18.65 -19.48
N ILE A 208 0.96 18.78 -18.46
CA ILE A 208 -0.48 18.53 -18.58
C ILE A 208 -1.22 19.80 -18.99
N ASP A 209 -2.01 19.71 -20.07
CA ASP A 209 -2.99 20.76 -20.40
C ASP A 209 -4.31 20.52 -19.66
N PHE A 210 -4.67 21.46 -18.79
CA PHE A 210 -5.91 21.43 -18.01
C PHE A 210 -7.12 22.00 -18.78
N ARG A 211 -6.95 22.38 -20.06
CA ARG A 211 -7.98 22.97 -20.94
C ARG A 211 -8.36 21.97 -22.06
N PRO A 212 -9.61 21.95 -22.56
CA PRO A 212 -10.86 22.45 -21.96
C PRO A 212 -11.19 21.65 -20.69
N PRO A 213 -11.95 22.23 -19.74
CA PRO A 213 -11.78 22.03 -18.30
C PRO A 213 -11.68 20.54 -17.92
N ALA A 214 -10.44 20.12 -17.69
CA ALA A 214 -10.11 18.76 -17.29
C ALA A 214 -10.86 18.41 -15.99
N LYS A 215 -11.36 17.18 -15.90
CA LYS A 215 -11.93 16.64 -14.66
C LYS A 215 -10.78 16.25 -13.76
N VAL A 216 -10.29 17.20 -12.97
CA VAL A 216 -9.22 16.95 -12.00
C VAL A 216 -9.79 16.19 -10.81
N VAL A 217 -9.19 15.05 -10.51
CA VAL A 217 -9.48 14.20 -9.35
C VAL A 217 -8.30 14.30 -8.41
N LEU A 218 -8.47 14.90 -7.23
CA LEU A 218 -7.46 14.75 -6.18
C LEU A 218 -7.64 13.38 -5.53
N VAL A 219 -6.53 12.67 -5.35
CA VAL A 219 -6.51 11.37 -4.68
C VAL A 219 -5.42 11.35 -3.63
N ASP A 220 -5.76 10.85 -2.44
CA ASP A 220 -4.85 10.80 -1.28
C ASP A 220 -4.25 12.18 -0.94
N THR A 221 -5.03 13.23 -1.21
CA THR A 221 -4.66 14.62 -0.98
C THR A 221 -5.87 15.54 -1.05
N GLN A 222 -5.76 16.72 -0.45
CA GLN A 222 -6.85 17.71 -0.34
C GLN A 222 -6.45 19.08 -0.93
N PRO A 223 -7.39 19.84 -1.52
CA PRO A 223 -7.06 21.06 -2.24
C PRO A 223 -6.50 22.15 -1.30
N GLY A 224 -5.34 22.70 -1.64
CA GLY A 224 -4.63 23.72 -0.86
C GLY A 224 -3.55 23.18 0.10
N ARG A 225 -3.32 21.86 0.14
CA ARG A 225 -2.12 21.30 0.78
C ARG A 225 -0.88 21.71 -0.02
N ARG A 226 0.24 21.92 0.68
CA ARG A 226 1.55 22.23 0.05
C ARG A 226 2.20 21.06 -0.71
N ASN A 227 1.60 19.87 -0.66
CA ASN A 227 2.10 18.63 -1.26
C ASN A 227 1.14 18.15 -2.36
N ASN A 228 0.46 19.06 -3.06
CA ASN A 228 -0.13 18.75 -4.36
C ASN A 228 -0.02 19.96 -5.30
N SER A 229 0.20 19.66 -6.57
CA SER A 229 0.37 20.63 -7.65
C SER A 229 -0.95 20.97 -8.36
N LEU A 230 -2.06 21.07 -7.63
CA LEU A 230 -3.33 21.55 -8.18
C LEU A 230 -3.15 23.02 -8.67
N PRO A 231 -3.39 23.33 -9.96
CA PRO A 231 -3.23 24.70 -10.44
C PRO A 231 -4.20 25.68 -9.78
N GLU A 232 -3.72 26.89 -9.47
CA GLU A 232 -4.54 27.95 -8.88
C GLU A 232 -5.77 28.26 -9.75
N GLY A 233 -6.94 28.43 -9.10
CA GLY A 233 -8.22 28.70 -9.75
C GLY A 233 -8.95 27.47 -10.30
N ILE A 234 -8.35 26.27 -10.29
CA ILE A 234 -9.05 25.03 -10.63
C ILE A 234 -9.77 24.48 -9.39
N THR A 235 -11.09 24.31 -9.49
CA THR A 235 -11.86 23.48 -8.54
C THR A 235 -11.82 22.03 -9.03
N PRO A 236 -11.35 21.06 -8.22
CA PRO A 236 -11.35 19.66 -8.63
C PRO A 236 -12.78 19.13 -8.76
N ALA A 237 -13.00 18.20 -9.69
CA ALA A 237 -14.27 17.51 -9.88
C ALA A 237 -14.54 16.50 -8.77
N ALA A 238 -13.48 15.85 -8.26
CA ALA A 238 -13.55 14.89 -7.17
C ALA A 238 -12.36 15.02 -6.21
N VAL A 239 -12.58 14.72 -4.94
CA VAL A 239 -11.55 14.52 -3.91
C VAL A 239 -11.84 13.22 -3.18
N ILE A 240 -10.84 12.33 -3.12
CA ILE A 240 -10.92 11.01 -2.48
C ILE A 240 -9.68 10.87 -1.59
N ASP A 241 -9.85 10.89 -0.28
CA ASP A 241 -8.73 10.89 0.67
C ASP A 241 -9.16 10.29 2.02
N HIS A 242 -8.29 9.49 2.64
CA HIS A 242 -8.53 8.92 3.96
C HIS A 242 -8.10 9.84 5.12
N HIS A 243 -7.28 10.87 4.85
CA HIS A 243 -6.79 11.79 5.86
C HIS A 243 -7.90 12.72 6.41
N PRO A 244 -7.81 13.15 7.70
CA PRO A 244 -8.78 14.08 8.26
C PRO A 244 -8.91 15.40 7.47
N PRO A 245 -10.14 15.92 7.27
CA PRO A 245 -10.35 17.23 6.66
C PRO A 245 -9.70 18.33 7.50
N TYR A 246 -9.05 19.29 6.86
CA TYR A 246 -8.45 20.45 7.53
C TYR A 246 -9.13 21.79 7.18
N ALA A 247 -10.09 21.76 6.25
CA ALA A 247 -10.87 22.90 5.79
C ALA A 247 -12.28 22.43 5.39
N ASP A 248 -13.18 23.39 5.16
CA ASP A 248 -14.44 23.15 4.47
C ASP A 248 -14.17 23.12 2.95
N PHE A 249 -14.66 22.08 2.28
CA PHE A 249 -14.49 21.85 0.84
C PHE A 249 -15.81 22.02 0.06
N THR A 250 -16.75 22.79 0.60
CA THR A 250 -17.98 23.19 -0.07
C THR A 250 -17.72 23.71 -1.49
N GLY A 251 -18.46 23.16 -2.46
CA GLY A 251 -18.35 23.51 -3.88
C GLY A 251 -17.61 22.47 -4.74
N ILE A 252 -16.92 21.50 -4.12
CA ILE A 252 -16.38 20.34 -4.85
C ILE A 252 -17.55 19.40 -5.24
N PRO A 253 -17.70 19.00 -6.52
CA PRO A 253 -18.85 18.20 -6.98
C PRO A 253 -18.94 16.81 -6.35
N PHE A 254 -17.81 16.16 -6.06
CA PHE A 254 -17.75 14.91 -5.33
C PHE A 254 -16.64 14.93 -4.26
N LEU A 255 -17.02 14.69 -3.02
CA LEU A 255 -16.13 14.67 -1.87
C LEU A 255 -16.35 13.37 -1.10
N ASP A 256 -15.35 12.50 -1.09
CA ASP A 256 -15.33 11.29 -0.28
C ASP A 256 -14.12 11.35 0.65
N LEU A 257 -14.39 11.66 1.92
CA LEU A 257 -13.40 11.69 2.99
C LEU A 257 -13.84 10.70 4.06
N ARG A 258 -13.08 9.60 4.25
CA ARG A 258 -13.43 8.51 5.17
C ARG A 258 -12.25 8.11 6.04
N ASP A 259 -12.50 7.93 7.34
CA ASP A 259 -11.54 7.42 8.32
C ASP A 259 -11.24 5.93 8.08
N TYR A 260 -10.50 5.64 7.01
CA TYR A 260 -10.04 4.31 6.58
C TYR A 260 -8.52 4.19 6.77
N GLY A 261 -7.99 2.96 6.76
CA GLY A 261 -6.56 2.72 6.87
C GLY A 261 -5.77 3.21 5.64
N ALA A 262 -6.39 3.24 4.45
CA ALA A 262 -5.78 3.71 3.21
C ALA A 262 -6.83 4.24 2.21
N THR A 263 -6.44 5.20 1.38
CA THR A 263 -7.22 5.68 0.22
C THR A 263 -7.46 4.56 -0.79
N ALA A 264 -6.50 3.63 -0.96
CA ALA A 264 -6.63 2.49 -1.87
C ALA A 264 -7.74 1.53 -1.43
N SER A 265 -8.09 1.48 -0.15
CA SER A 265 -9.26 0.73 0.32
C SER A 265 -10.57 1.33 -0.21
N MET A 266 -10.68 2.66 -0.24
CA MET A 266 -11.84 3.38 -0.80
C MET A 266 -11.96 3.10 -2.30
N VAL A 267 -10.85 3.14 -3.04
CA VAL A 267 -10.81 2.86 -4.49
C VAL A 267 -11.10 1.38 -4.77
N ALA A 268 -10.63 0.45 -3.95
CA ALA A 268 -10.95 -0.97 -4.07
C ALA A 268 -12.45 -1.23 -3.91
N GLU A 269 -13.10 -0.60 -2.93
CA GLU A 269 -14.57 -0.63 -2.81
C GLU A 269 -15.25 -0.10 -4.07
N TYR A 270 -14.80 1.01 -4.65
CA TYR A 270 -15.40 1.54 -5.89
C TYR A 270 -15.37 0.52 -7.04
N LEU A 271 -14.23 -0.15 -7.26
CA LEU A 271 -14.13 -1.21 -8.28
C LEU A 271 -15.14 -2.33 -8.02
N PHE A 272 -15.22 -2.78 -6.77
CA PHE A 272 -16.10 -3.87 -6.38
C PHE A 272 -17.59 -3.49 -6.43
N ASP A 273 -17.95 -2.25 -6.10
CA ASP A 273 -19.31 -1.73 -6.16
C ASP A 273 -19.78 -1.40 -7.58
N ALA A 274 -18.87 -0.99 -8.46
CA ALA A 274 -19.11 -0.95 -9.90
C ALA A 274 -19.28 -2.37 -10.51
N GLY A 275 -18.95 -3.42 -9.75
CA GLY A 275 -18.97 -4.81 -10.20
C GLY A 275 -17.90 -5.08 -11.25
N LEU A 276 -16.70 -4.53 -11.05
CA LEU A 276 -15.48 -4.82 -11.79
C LEU A 276 -14.61 -5.80 -11.00
N GLU A 277 -13.88 -6.63 -11.74
CA GLU A 277 -12.74 -7.39 -11.21
C GLU A 277 -11.45 -6.66 -11.64
N PRO A 278 -10.57 -6.25 -10.70
CA PRO A 278 -9.29 -5.66 -11.06
C PRO A 278 -8.39 -6.71 -11.72
N ASP A 279 -7.65 -6.32 -12.75
CA ASP A 279 -6.61 -7.18 -13.29
C ASP A 279 -5.41 -7.31 -12.33
N GLY A 280 -4.52 -8.27 -12.60
CA GLY A 280 -3.39 -8.56 -11.72
C GLY A 280 -2.32 -7.46 -11.61
N ARG A 281 -2.41 -6.34 -12.35
CA ARG A 281 -1.61 -5.13 -12.08
C ARG A 281 -2.31 -4.27 -11.06
N VAL A 282 -3.56 -3.86 -11.34
CA VAL A 282 -4.37 -3.00 -10.48
C VAL A 282 -4.63 -3.64 -9.11
N ALA A 283 -4.93 -4.93 -9.07
CA ALA A 283 -5.10 -5.67 -7.82
C ALA A 283 -3.82 -5.69 -6.97
N THR A 284 -2.65 -5.82 -7.61
CA THR A 284 -1.35 -5.76 -6.90
C THR A 284 -1.05 -4.34 -6.42
N ALA A 285 -1.42 -3.31 -7.20
CA ALA A 285 -1.26 -1.92 -6.81
C ALA A 285 -2.07 -1.63 -5.54
N LEU A 286 -3.38 -1.86 -5.59
CA LEU A 286 -4.30 -1.64 -4.47
C LEU A 286 -3.92 -2.46 -3.24
N PHE A 287 -3.61 -3.74 -3.39
CA PHE A 287 -3.18 -4.59 -2.27
C PHE A 287 -1.90 -4.05 -1.62
N TYR A 288 -0.89 -3.67 -2.42
CA TYR A 288 0.37 -3.15 -1.90
C TYR A 288 0.22 -1.75 -1.27
N GLY A 289 -0.62 -0.87 -1.84
CA GLY A 289 -0.90 0.45 -1.28
C GLY A 289 -1.50 0.36 0.13
N ILE A 290 -2.53 -0.49 0.28
CA ILE A 290 -3.16 -0.75 1.59
C ILE A 290 -2.15 -1.35 2.58
N ALA A 291 -1.39 -2.36 2.16
CA ALA A 291 -0.40 -3.02 3.03
C ALA A 291 0.72 -2.06 3.46
N ALA A 292 1.23 -1.22 2.55
CA ALA A 292 2.29 -0.27 2.85
C ALA A 292 1.83 0.83 3.81
N GLU A 293 0.65 1.43 3.60
CA GLU A 293 0.17 2.48 4.49
C GLU A 293 -0.22 1.90 5.86
N THR A 294 -1.00 0.83 5.88
CA THR A 294 -1.46 0.20 7.14
C THR A 294 -0.40 -0.65 7.86
N GLN A 295 0.85 -0.70 7.38
CA GLN A 295 1.92 -1.58 7.88
C GLN A 295 1.44 -3.04 8.05
N ASP A 296 1.08 -3.67 6.93
CA ASP A 296 0.50 -5.02 6.87
C ASP A 296 -0.74 -5.18 7.77
N LEU A 297 -1.62 -4.16 7.77
CA LEU A 297 -2.82 -4.05 8.61
C LEU A 297 -2.54 -3.92 10.13
N GLY A 298 -1.29 -3.69 10.54
CA GLY A 298 -0.88 -3.51 11.94
C GLY A 298 -1.01 -2.10 12.51
N ARG A 299 -1.13 -1.07 11.65
CA ARG A 299 -1.25 0.36 11.96
C ARG A 299 -2.52 0.94 11.36
N GLU A 300 -3.34 1.59 12.20
CA GLU A 300 -4.49 2.45 11.83
C GLU A 300 -5.59 1.80 10.95
N ALA A 301 -5.42 0.54 10.53
CA ALA A 301 -6.36 -0.24 9.75
C ALA A 301 -7.73 -0.40 10.42
N LYS A 302 -8.78 -0.34 9.61
CA LYS A 302 -10.17 -0.59 9.98
C LYS A 302 -10.61 -1.94 9.41
N ALA A 303 -11.82 -2.36 9.77
CA ALA A 303 -12.41 -3.61 9.28
C ALA A 303 -12.51 -3.66 7.74
N VAL A 304 -12.74 -2.51 7.08
CA VAL A 304 -12.82 -2.43 5.62
C VAL A 304 -11.49 -2.78 4.95
N ASP A 305 -10.36 -2.26 5.44
CA ASP A 305 -9.03 -2.49 4.87
C ASP A 305 -8.70 -3.99 4.84
N VAL A 306 -9.04 -4.70 5.92
CA VAL A 306 -8.94 -6.17 6.00
C VAL A 306 -9.81 -6.86 4.94
N LEU A 307 -11.09 -6.47 4.83
CA LEU A 307 -12.05 -7.09 3.90
C LEU A 307 -11.69 -6.87 2.43
N VAL A 308 -11.30 -5.66 2.04
CA VAL A 308 -10.88 -5.39 0.66
C VAL A 308 -9.54 -6.04 0.35
N SER A 309 -8.59 -6.09 1.30
CA SER A 309 -7.31 -6.78 1.12
C SER A 309 -7.51 -8.28 0.90
N GLN A 310 -8.37 -8.93 1.68
CA GLN A 310 -8.78 -10.33 1.48
C GLN A 310 -9.41 -10.56 0.10
N ARG A 311 -10.20 -9.61 -0.40
CA ARG A 311 -10.86 -9.70 -1.71
C ARG A 311 -9.92 -9.39 -2.89
N LEU A 312 -8.92 -8.53 -2.71
CA LEU A 312 -7.87 -8.23 -3.69
C LEU A 312 -6.81 -9.34 -3.79
N TYR A 313 -6.51 -10.02 -2.68
CA TYR A 313 -5.42 -10.98 -2.59
C TYR A 313 -5.47 -12.11 -3.64
N PRO A 314 -6.62 -12.72 -4.01
CA PRO A 314 -6.69 -13.70 -5.09
C PRO A 314 -6.15 -13.16 -6.43
N TYR A 315 -6.56 -11.96 -6.82
CA TYR A 315 -6.19 -11.30 -8.09
C TYR A 315 -4.74 -10.77 -8.09
N THR A 316 -4.18 -10.49 -6.92
CA THR A 316 -2.81 -9.96 -6.74
C THR A 316 -1.75 -10.87 -7.37
N ASN A 317 -0.81 -10.29 -8.12
CA ASN A 317 0.34 -10.99 -8.70
C ASN A 317 1.51 -11.02 -7.70
N LYS A 318 1.56 -12.09 -6.90
CA LYS A 318 2.56 -12.30 -5.83
C LYS A 318 4.02 -12.21 -6.32
N ARG A 319 4.31 -12.53 -7.59
CA ARG A 319 5.66 -12.40 -8.18
C ARG A 319 6.05 -10.96 -8.53
N ARG A 320 5.06 -10.08 -8.76
CA ARG A 320 5.29 -8.63 -8.91
C ARG A 320 5.40 -7.99 -7.55
N LEU A 321 4.46 -8.29 -6.65
CA LEU A 321 4.46 -7.84 -5.25
C LEU A 321 5.83 -8.06 -4.58
N ALA A 322 6.34 -9.29 -4.57
CA ALA A 322 7.63 -9.60 -3.97
C ALA A 322 8.82 -8.82 -4.57
N LYS A 323 8.75 -8.38 -5.84
CA LYS A 323 9.79 -7.55 -6.47
C LYS A 323 9.66 -6.05 -6.16
N ILE A 324 8.49 -5.63 -5.71
CA ILE A 324 8.21 -4.26 -5.25
C ILE A 324 8.68 -4.15 -3.80
N GLU A 325 8.24 -5.06 -2.94
CA GLU A 325 8.64 -5.18 -1.53
C GLU A 325 10.16 -5.37 -1.35
N ASN A 326 10.81 -6.09 -2.27
CA ASN A 326 12.25 -6.35 -2.26
C ASN A 326 12.93 -5.60 -3.42
N ALA A 327 12.59 -4.32 -3.61
CA ALA A 327 13.18 -3.49 -4.64
C ALA A 327 14.71 -3.41 -4.52
N ARG A 328 15.41 -3.40 -5.65
CA ARG A 328 16.88 -3.34 -5.67
C ARG A 328 17.37 -1.91 -5.47
N VAL A 329 18.12 -1.71 -4.40
CA VAL A 329 18.76 -0.44 -4.03
C VAL A 329 20.24 -0.39 -4.45
N PRO A 330 20.79 0.80 -4.78
CA PRO A 330 22.21 0.95 -5.16
C PRO A 330 23.14 0.85 -3.93
N ALA A 331 24.43 0.56 -4.15
CA ALA A 331 25.44 0.49 -3.07
C ALA A 331 25.58 1.79 -2.23
N GLY A 332 25.11 2.94 -2.74
CA GLY A 332 24.99 4.17 -1.95
C GLY A 332 24.01 4.06 -0.77
N TYR A 333 22.92 3.32 -0.94
CA TYR A 333 21.91 3.09 0.11
C TYR A 333 22.51 2.40 1.34
N PHE A 334 23.23 1.29 1.14
CA PHE A 334 23.86 0.55 2.23
C PHE A 334 24.94 1.37 2.96
N ARG A 335 25.59 2.33 2.29
CA ARG A 335 26.51 3.27 2.95
C ARG A 335 25.77 4.20 3.91
N VAL A 336 24.64 4.78 3.50
CA VAL A 336 23.79 5.59 4.39
C VAL A 336 23.32 4.78 5.60
N PHE A 337 22.97 3.51 5.43
CA PHE A 337 22.57 2.65 6.56
C PHE A 337 23.71 2.28 7.50
N ARG A 338 24.92 2.01 6.98
CA ARG A 338 26.13 1.86 7.80
C ARG A 338 26.38 3.14 8.60
N ASP A 339 26.44 4.27 7.91
CA ASP A 339 26.73 5.57 8.51
C ASP A 339 25.68 5.92 9.57
N ALA A 340 24.41 5.56 9.32
CA ALA A 340 23.34 5.73 10.28
C ALA A 340 23.53 4.91 11.56
N ILE A 341 23.95 3.64 11.43
CA ILE A 341 24.21 2.74 12.57
C ILE A 341 25.44 3.21 13.36
N GLU A 342 26.51 3.62 12.68
CA GLU A 342 27.76 4.10 13.29
C GLU A 342 27.57 5.41 14.08
N HIS A 343 26.69 6.30 13.62
CA HIS A 343 26.45 7.62 14.21
C HIS A 343 25.14 7.74 15.01
N ALA A 344 24.36 6.66 15.16
CA ALA A 344 23.15 6.68 15.97
C ALA A 344 23.45 6.82 17.47
N GLU A 345 22.69 7.68 18.14
CA GLU A 345 22.75 7.93 19.58
C GLU A 345 21.40 7.58 20.23
N ILE A 346 21.45 6.88 21.36
CA ILE A 346 20.29 6.55 22.19
C ILE A 346 20.26 7.51 23.38
N ILE A 347 19.12 8.17 23.59
CA ILE A 347 18.89 9.15 24.67
C ILE A 347 17.55 8.81 25.33
N GLY A 348 17.59 8.14 26.48
CA GLY A 348 16.38 7.59 27.10
C GLY A 348 15.75 6.51 26.21
N LYS A 349 14.54 6.76 25.69
CA LYS A 349 13.86 5.87 24.73
C LYS A 349 13.81 6.43 23.30
N LEU A 350 14.60 7.46 22.99
CA LEU A 350 14.79 7.98 21.65
C LEU A 350 16.09 7.41 21.07
N VAL A 351 16.06 6.87 19.86
CA VAL A 351 17.25 6.80 18.98
C VAL A 351 17.21 7.98 18.02
N ILE A 352 18.33 8.69 17.89
CA ILE A 352 18.49 9.82 16.96
C ILE A 352 19.74 9.64 16.10
N CYS A 353 19.66 10.02 14.82
CA CYS A 353 20.75 9.91 13.87
C CYS A 353 20.84 11.14 12.95
N ASP A 354 22.06 11.61 12.71
CA ASP A 354 22.40 12.56 11.65
C ASP A 354 23.00 11.80 10.46
N LEU A 355 22.34 11.87 9.31
CA LEU A 355 22.73 11.21 8.06
C LEU A 355 23.69 12.04 7.20
N GLY A 356 24.01 13.28 7.62
CA GLY A 356 24.81 14.20 6.83
C GLY A 356 24.10 14.58 5.52
N GLU A 357 24.78 14.47 4.39
CA GLU A 357 24.22 14.75 3.06
C GLU A 357 23.62 13.49 2.43
N VAL A 358 22.31 13.53 2.15
CA VAL A 358 21.55 12.42 1.57
C VAL A 358 21.19 12.71 0.11
N THR A 359 21.14 11.65 -0.71
CA THR A 359 20.87 11.78 -2.16
C THR A 359 19.41 12.06 -2.50
N TYR A 360 18.49 11.82 -1.57
CA TYR A 360 17.08 12.22 -1.64
C TYR A 360 16.50 12.31 -0.21
N PRO A 361 15.45 13.12 0.02
CA PRO A 361 14.90 13.34 1.37
C PRO A 361 14.41 12.09 2.10
N ASP A 362 13.78 11.16 1.38
CA ASP A 362 13.07 10.01 1.97
C ASP A 362 13.99 9.01 2.70
N LEU A 363 15.31 9.08 2.47
CA LEU A 363 16.30 8.33 3.26
C LEU A 363 16.19 8.61 4.76
N ALA A 364 15.81 9.82 5.17
CA ALA A 364 15.52 10.12 6.57
C ALA A 364 14.29 9.33 7.08
N ALA A 365 13.27 9.15 6.24
CA ALA A 365 12.13 8.31 6.59
C ALA A 365 12.53 6.83 6.69
N GLU A 366 13.22 6.29 5.68
CA GLU A 366 13.67 4.89 5.63
C GLU A 366 14.59 4.51 6.82
N VAL A 367 15.54 5.38 7.19
CA VAL A 367 16.41 5.13 8.35
C VAL A 367 15.63 5.26 9.67
N ALA A 368 14.72 6.22 9.80
CA ALA A 368 13.90 6.33 11.01
C ALA A 368 13.02 5.09 11.23
N ASP A 369 12.40 4.59 10.15
CA ASP A 369 11.61 3.35 10.16
C ASP A 369 12.50 2.13 10.54
N PHE A 370 13.72 2.04 10.00
CA PHE A 370 14.67 0.98 10.32
C PHE A 370 15.16 0.98 11.77
N LEU A 371 15.51 2.16 12.32
CA LEU A 371 16.04 2.31 13.68
C LEU A 371 14.96 2.16 14.77
N LEU A 372 13.68 2.38 14.44
CA LEU A 372 12.57 2.18 15.39
C LEU A 372 12.43 0.72 15.86
N ARG A 373 12.97 -0.24 15.09
CA ARG A 373 12.96 -1.67 15.42
C ARG A 373 13.96 -2.07 16.53
N LEU A 374 14.80 -1.13 16.96
CA LEU A 374 15.75 -1.34 18.06
C LEU A 374 14.99 -1.63 19.36
N GLU A 375 15.51 -2.52 20.21
CA GLU A 375 14.88 -2.80 21.49
C GLU A 375 14.92 -1.60 22.44
N GLN A 376 13.96 -1.54 23.36
CA GLN A 376 13.85 -0.54 24.44
C GLN A 376 13.63 0.92 24.02
N VAL A 377 13.79 1.28 22.74
CA VAL A 377 13.35 2.58 22.21
C VAL A 377 11.85 2.58 21.89
N GLN A 378 11.25 3.75 22.02
CA GLN A 378 9.87 4.03 21.59
C GLN A 378 9.82 5.13 20.53
N TRP A 379 10.93 5.84 20.30
CA TRP A 379 11.02 6.96 19.36
C TRP A 379 12.26 6.80 18.49
N SER A 380 12.12 7.12 17.21
CA SER A 380 13.22 7.13 16.25
C SER A 380 13.18 8.43 15.45
N ALA A 381 14.32 9.11 15.38
CA ALA A 381 14.49 10.34 14.63
C ALA A 381 15.71 10.25 13.72
N ALA A 382 15.53 10.58 12.44
CA ALA A 382 16.65 10.70 11.50
C ALA A 382 16.60 12.05 10.79
N ILE A 383 17.75 12.68 10.67
CA ILE A 383 17.92 14.02 10.11
C ILE A 383 18.91 13.93 8.94
N GLY A 384 18.58 14.49 7.78
CA GLY A 384 19.47 14.50 6.61
C GLY A 384 19.36 15.79 5.81
N ARG A 385 20.47 16.26 5.26
CA ARG A 385 20.51 17.43 4.37
C ARG A 385 20.39 17.00 2.92
N HIS A 386 19.49 17.64 2.18
CA HIS A 386 19.40 17.54 0.73
C HIS A 386 19.21 18.94 0.15
N GLY A 387 20.19 19.42 -0.63
CA GLY A 387 20.24 20.81 -1.10
C GLY A 387 20.41 21.82 0.06
N ASP A 388 19.59 22.88 0.05
CA ASP A 388 19.56 23.97 1.05
C ASP A 388 18.69 23.66 2.28
N ARG A 389 18.26 22.40 2.46
CA ARG A 389 17.29 22.00 3.49
C ARG A 389 17.74 20.80 4.29
N LEU A 390 17.45 20.85 5.59
CA LEU A 390 17.41 19.68 6.46
C LEU A 390 16.01 19.10 6.46
N TYR A 391 15.93 17.80 6.27
CA TYR A 391 14.72 16.98 6.39
C TYR A 391 14.82 16.18 7.67
N VAL A 392 13.72 16.11 8.41
CA VAL A 392 13.62 15.36 9.67
C VAL A 392 12.46 14.39 9.54
N SER A 393 12.74 13.13 9.82
CA SER A 393 11.73 12.10 10.05
C SER A 393 11.66 11.80 11.54
N LEU A 394 10.45 11.71 12.08
CA LEU A 394 10.17 11.24 13.44
C LEU A 394 9.16 10.09 13.36
N ARG A 395 9.42 9.05 14.16
CA ARG A 395 8.59 7.85 14.28
C ARG A 395 8.44 7.46 15.74
N THR A 396 7.35 6.80 16.08
CA THR A 396 7.16 6.19 17.41
C THR A 396 6.36 4.90 17.34
N THR A 397 6.55 4.03 18.33
CA THR A 397 5.68 2.87 18.61
C THR A 397 4.59 3.19 19.64
N ASP A 398 4.60 4.40 20.20
CA ASP A 398 3.60 4.88 21.16
C ASP A 398 2.32 5.31 20.43
N ARG A 399 1.24 4.55 20.64
CA ARG A 399 -0.06 4.76 19.98
C ARG A 399 -0.83 5.96 20.51
N ASP A 400 -0.53 6.40 21.73
CA ASP A 400 -1.20 7.54 22.37
C ASP A 400 -0.46 8.87 22.08
N ALA A 401 0.70 8.79 21.43
CA ALA A 401 1.52 9.94 21.08
C ALA A 401 1.17 10.56 19.71
N ASN A 402 1.45 11.85 19.58
CA ASN A 402 1.33 12.59 18.33
C ASN A 402 2.70 13.11 17.88
N ALA A 403 3.41 12.33 17.08
CA ALA A 403 4.71 12.68 16.51
C ALA A 403 4.64 14.00 15.72
N GLY A 404 3.52 14.27 15.05
CA GLY A 404 3.29 15.52 14.31
C GLY A 404 3.32 16.74 15.21
N GLU A 405 2.68 16.67 16.39
CA GLU A 405 2.74 17.75 17.38
C GLU A 405 4.13 17.93 17.98
N VAL A 406 4.82 16.84 18.30
CA VAL A 406 6.21 16.90 18.79
C VAL A 406 7.09 17.60 17.75
N LEU A 407 7.02 17.20 16.48
CA LEU A 407 7.86 17.77 15.44
C LEU A 407 7.46 19.23 15.10
N ARG A 408 6.18 19.60 15.19
CA ARG A 408 5.73 21.01 15.10
C ARG A 408 6.28 21.87 16.25
N LYS A 409 6.40 21.34 17.47
CA LYS A 409 7.04 22.03 18.61
C LYS A 409 8.56 22.19 18.40
N VAL A 410 9.21 21.22 17.75
CA VAL A 410 10.65 21.23 17.43
C VAL A 410 11.01 22.19 16.29
N LEU A 411 10.31 22.12 15.15
CA LEU A 411 10.64 22.84 13.91
C LEU A 411 9.81 24.12 13.66
N GLY A 412 8.66 24.25 14.34
CA GLY A 412 7.64 25.27 14.08
C GLY A 412 6.51 24.74 13.19
N SER A 413 5.29 25.26 13.40
CA SER A 413 4.05 24.73 12.82
C SER A 413 4.00 24.67 11.28
N ASN A 414 4.72 25.57 10.60
CA ASN A 414 4.77 25.65 9.13
C ASN A 414 5.89 24.79 8.51
N SER A 415 6.69 24.10 9.33
CA SER A 415 7.88 23.35 8.93
C SER A 415 7.78 21.85 9.22
N ALA A 416 6.67 21.37 9.78
CA ALA A 416 6.44 19.97 10.14
C ALA A 416 4.97 19.56 9.97
N GLY A 417 4.75 18.33 9.54
CA GLY A 417 3.45 17.68 9.39
C GLY A 417 3.45 16.25 9.96
N GLY A 418 2.34 15.53 9.77
CA GLY A 418 2.11 14.19 10.29
C GLY A 418 1.08 14.11 11.41
N HIS A 419 0.67 12.88 11.71
CA HIS A 419 -0.34 12.47 12.70
C HIS A 419 0.09 11.17 13.39
N GLY A 420 -0.47 10.92 14.58
CA GLY A 420 -0.23 9.69 15.34
C GLY A 420 1.25 9.35 15.46
N MET A 421 1.62 8.17 14.98
CA MET A 421 2.96 7.60 15.12
C MET A 421 4.01 8.15 14.13
N ILE A 422 3.63 8.97 13.15
CA ILE A 422 4.49 9.37 12.03
C ILE A 422 4.52 10.90 11.86
N ALA A 423 5.73 11.44 11.70
CA ALA A 423 5.92 12.85 11.33
C ALA A 423 7.11 13.09 10.42
N GLY A 424 7.00 14.15 9.63
CA GLY A 424 8.02 14.62 8.70
C GLY A 424 8.06 16.15 8.67
N GLY A 425 9.24 16.71 8.46
CA GLY A 425 9.40 18.16 8.39
C GLY A 425 10.67 18.57 7.66
N SER A 426 10.75 19.84 7.28
CA SER A 426 11.98 20.40 6.74
C SER A 426 12.15 21.88 7.05
N VAL A 427 13.40 22.29 7.23
CA VAL A 427 13.80 23.69 7.41
C VAL A 427 14.95 24.03 6.48
N ARG A 428 15.05 25.31 6.09
CA ARG A 428 16.23 25.80 5.35
C ARG A 428 17.45 25.82 6.26
N ALA A 429 18.51 25.15 5.83
CA ALA A 429 19.84 25.18 6.40
C ALA A 429 20.84 24.73 5.32
N ASP A 430 21.66 25.66 4.86
CA ASP A 430 22.86 25.38 4.08
C ASP A 430 23.89 24.58 4.89
N ALA A 431 24.94 24.09 4.23
CA ALA A 431 25.97 23.24 4.83
C ALA A 431 26.68 23.89 6.04
N GLU A 432 26.80 25.23 6.08
CA GLU A 432 27.41 25.96 7.20
C GLU A 432 26.47 26.01 8.41
N LYS A 433 25.17 26.26 8.19
CA LYS A 433 24.16 26.36 9.25
C LYS A 433 23.68 25.00 9.75
N ALA A 434 23.81 23.94 8.94
CA ALA A 434 23.27 22.62 9.23
C ALA A 434 23.70 22.05 10.59
N PRO A 435 24.99 21.97 10.98
CA PRO A 435 25.38 21.39 12.27
C PRO A 435 24.72 22.08 13.48
N LYS A 436 24.64 23.42 13.46
CA LYS A 436 23.97 24.20 14.52
C LYS A 436 22.44 24.00 14.49
N ALA A 437 21.85 23.76 13.33
CA ALA A 437 20.42 23.47 13.22
C ALA A 437 20.09 22.06 13.76
N ILE A 438 20.87 21.05 13.39
CA ILE A 438 20.73 19.65 13.84
C ILE A 438 20.85 19.55 15.37
N GLN A 439 21.89 20.16 15.94
CA GLN A 439 22.08 20.18 17.41
C GLN A 439 20.87 20.79 18.15
N ARG A 440 20.31 21.90 17.63
CA ARG A 440 19.09 22.52 18.19
C ARG A 440 17.84 21.65 18.02
N MET A 441 17.74 20.86 16.95
CA MET A 441 16.64 19.90 16.78
C MET A 441 16.74 18.77 17.81
N LYS A 442 17.94 18.19 17.97
CA LYS A 442 18.25 17.16 18.97
C LYS A 442 17.88 17.62 20.38
N GLU A 443 18.37 18.78 20.80
CA GLU A 443 18.06 19.38 22.12
C GLU A 443 16.55 19.58 22.34
N ARG A 444 15.82 20.04 21.31
CA ARG A 444 14.36 20.24 21.38
C ARG A 444 13.60 18.92 21.42
N LEU A 445 13.97 17.93 20.61
CA LEU A 445 13.37 16.58 20.60
C LEU A 445 13.52 15.94 21.97
N VAL A 446 14.77 15.86 22.47
CA VAL A 446 15.10 15.29 23.77
C VAL A 446 14.34 15.98 24.91
N ARG A 447 14.20 17.32 24.85
CA ARG A 447 13.40 18.08 25.83
C ARG A 447 11.90 17.78 25.74
N HIS A 448 11.31 17.80 24.54
CA HIS A 448 9.87 17.58 24.36
C HIS A 448 9.43 16.13 24.62
N LEU A 449 10.35 15.16 24.51
CA LEU A 449 10.12 13.76 24.86
C LEU A 449 10.46 13.43 26.32
N GLY A 450 10.89 14.41 27.14
CA GLY A 450 11.18 14.20 28.56
C GLY A 450 12.48 13.46 28.85
N PHE A 451 13.44 13.44 27.91
CA PHE A 451 14.73 12.75 28.05
C PHE A 451 15.92 13.71 28.31
N ALA A 452 15.66 14.97 28.70
CA ALA A 452 16.68 16.00 28.91
C ALA A 452 17.75 15.67 29.97
N GLU A 453 17.43 14.78 30.92
CA GLU A 453 18.33 14.31 31.98
C GLU A 453 18.99 12.96 31.66
N LYS A 454 18.83 12.46 30.43
CA LYS A 454 19.42 11.18 30.00
C LYS A 454 20.72 11.43 29.24
N GLU A 455 21.77 10.75 29.65
CA GLU A 455 23.05 10.80 28.94
C GLU A 455 22.93 10.09 27.57
N PRO A 456 23.46 10.69 26.49
CA PRO A 456 23.55 10.01 25.20
C PRO A 456 24.58 8.87 25.24
N ARG A 457 24.19 7.70 24.74
CA ARG A 457 25.10 6.58 24.43
C ARG A 457 25.07 6.30 22.94
N ARG A 458 26.18 5.87 22.33
CA ARG A 458 26.16 5.41 20.93
C ARG A 458 25.47 4.07 20.81
N LEU A 459 24.85 3.82 19.66
CA LEU A 459 24.21 2.54 19.36
C LEU A 459 25.21 1.37 19.44
N LEU A 460 26.40 1.53 18.88
CA LEU A 460 27.44 0.49 18.86
C LEU A 460 28.27 0.39 20.16
N ASP A 461 28.11 1.33 21.09
CA ASP A 461 28.68 1.27 22.44
C ASP A 461 27.68 0.65 23.45
N SER A 462 26.61 0.03 22.93
CA SER A 462 25.57 -0.64 23.72
C SER A 462 25.74 -2.16 23.63
N ASP A 463 25.76 -2.83 24.79
CA ASP A 463 25.77 -4.30 24.93
C ASP A 463 24.55 -4.98 24.28
#